data_AF-A0A915AN92-F1
#
_entry.id   AF-A0A915AN92-F1
#
_cell.length_a   1.000
_cell.length_b   1.000
_cell.length_c   1.000
_cell.angle_alpha   90.00
_cell.angle_beta   90.00
_cell.angle_gamma   90.00
#
_symmetry.space_group_name_H-M   'P 1'
#
loop_
_entity.id
_entity.type
_entity.pdbx_description
1 polymer ?
#
loop_
_entity_poly.entity_id
_entity_poly.type
_entity_poly.pdbx_seq_one_letter_code
_entity_poly.pdbx_strand_id
1 'polypeptide(L)'
;TMFAYLVAGSIIFCVWEGWTFLDSFYFCYISLTTIGFGDKFPGASVGNDKEAQEKLVITSVYLLFGMALLAMCFNLAQEEVVNKVSWLANKFRSREDDDFD
;
A
#
# COMPACT_ATOMS: atom_id res chain seq x y z
N THR A 1 -9.71 0.15 4.29
CA THR A 1 -9.36 1.41 3.58
C THR A 1 -8.34 1.17 2.49
N MET A 2 -7.19 0.56 2.80
CA MET A 2 -6.14 0.21 1.82
C MET A 2 -6.63 -0.56 0.59
N PHE A 3 -7.36 -1.65 0.80
CA PHE A 3 -7.86 -2.48 -0.29
C PHE A 3 -8.83 -1.72 -1.21
N ALA A 4 -9.72 -0.91 -0.64
CA ALA A 4 -10.63 -0.07 -1.41
C ALA A 4 -9.88 0.99 -2.24
N TYR A 5 -8.81 1.56 -1.67
CA TYR A 5 -7.93 2.50 -2.39
C TYR A 5 -7.25 1.84 -3.59
N LEU A 6 -6.71 0.63 -3.41
CA LEU A 6 -6.10 -0.16 -4.48
C LEU A 6 -7.09 -0.50 -5.60
N VAL A 7 -8.30 -0.94 -5.24
CA VAL A 7 -9.34 -1.27 -6.23
C VAL A 7 -9.78 -0.02 -6.99
N ALA A 8 -10.01 1.11 -6.31
CA ALA A 8 -10.36 2.37 -6.95
C ALA A 8 -9.27 2.85 -7.92
N GLY A 9 -8.01 2.84 -7.50
CA GLY A 9 -6.88 3.15 -8.37
C GLY A 9 -6.79 2.21 -9.58
N SER A 10 -6.97 0.91 -9.37
CA SER A 10 -6.91 -0.08 -10.46
C SER A 10 -7.99 0.17 -11.51
N ILE A 11 -9.20 0.57 -11.13
CA ILE A 11 -10.28 0.89 -12.07
C ILE A 11 -9.92 2.14 -12.88
N ILE A 12 -9.39 3.18 -12.21
CA ILE A 12 -8.96 4.41 -12.88
C ILE A 12 -7.89 4.10 -13.92
N PHE A 13 -6.81 3.41 -13.54
CA PHE A 13 -5.71 3.08 -14.46
C PHE A 13 -6.12 2.08 -15.54
N CYS A 14 -7.03 1.15 -15.25
CA CYS A 14 -7.60 0.22 -16.22
C CYS A 14 -8.31 0.96 -17.36
N VAL A 15 -9.12 1.98 -17.03
CA VAL A 15 -9.82 2.81 -18.03
C VAL A 15 -8.86 3.76 -18.75
N TRP A 16 -7.85 4.29 -18.07
CA TRP A 16 -6.96 5.33 -18.62
C TRP A 16 -5.85 4.82 -19.54
N GLU A 17 -5.34 3.61 -19.27
CA GLU A 17 -4.29 2.95 -20.07
C GLU A 17 -4.82 1.75 -20.87
N GLY A 18 -6.10 1.37 -20.68
CA GLY A 18 -6.68 0.19 -21.33
C GLY A 18 -6.09 -1.13 -20.85
N TRP A 19 -5.42 -1.13 -19.69
CA TRP A 19 -4.83 -2.33 -19.10
C TRP A 19 -5.90 -3.26 -18.53
N THR A 20 -5.57 -4.53 -18.34
CA THR A 20 -6.46 -5.44 -17.61
C THR A 20 -6.56 -5.02 -16.15
N PHE A 21 -7.70 -5.29 -15.50
CA PHE A 21 -7.88 -4.99 -14.07
C PHE A 21 -6.74 -5.54 -13.20
N LEU A 22 -6.27 -6.75 -13.52
CA LEU A 22 -5.17 -7.42 -12.83
C LEU A 22 -3.83 -6.69 -13.01
N ASP A 23 -3.55 -6.20 -14.22
CA ASP A 23 -2.34 -5.41 -14.51
C ASP A 23 -2.35 -4.06 -13.79
N SER A 24 -3.50 -3.37 -13.79
CA SER A 24 -3.68 -2.11 -13.08
C SER A 24 -3.59 -2.30 -11.57
N PHE A 25 -4.18 -3.37 -11.03
CA PHE A 25 -4.06 -3.71 -9.62
C PHE A 25 -2.61 -4.05 -9.24
N TYR A 26 -1.92 -4.83 -10.07
CA TYR A 26 -0.50 -5.15 -9.91
C TYR A 26 0.34 -3.87 -9.85
N PHE A 27 0.17 -2.96 -10.81
CA PHE A 27 0.84 -1.66 -10.83
C PHE A 27 0.59 -0.86 -9.54
N CYS A 28 -0.66 -0.70 -9.12
CA CYS A 28 -0.99 0.01 -7.88
C CYS A 28 -0.35 -0.65 -6.66
N TYR A 29 -0.40 -1.98 -6.57
CA TYR A 29 0.14 -2.73 -5.44
C TYR A 29 1.66 -2.61 -5.33
N ILE A 30 2.41 -2.89 -6.40
CA ILE A 30 3.88 -2.84 -6.39
C ILE A 30 4.41 -1.41 -6.15
N SER A 31 3.68 -0.40 -6.63
CA SER A 31 4.07 1.00 -6.46
C SER A 31 3.84 1.47 -5.03
N LEU A 32 2.71 1.10 -4.43
CA LEU A 32 2.38 1.47 -3.06
C LEU A 32 3.21 0.69 -2.04
N THR A 33 3.46 -0.59 -2.28
CA THR A 33 4.37 -1.41 -1.45
C THR A 33 5.84 -1.04 -1.63
N THR A 34 6.16 -0.04 -2.48
CA THR A 34 7.51 0.42 -2.78
C THR A 34 8.44 -0.65 -3.36
N ILE A 35 7.88 -1.75 -3.89
CA ILE A 35 8.66 -2.75 -4.65
C ILE A 35 9.16 -2.13 -5.95
N GLY A 36 8.27 -1.41 -6.66
CA GLY A 36 8.64 -0.49 -7.72
C GLY A 36 9.43 -1.09 -8.89
N PHE A 37 9.03 -2.26 -9.42
CA PHE A 37 9.72 -2.88 -10.57
C PHE A 37 9.85 -1.96 -11.80
N GLY A 38 8.87 -1.07 -12.01
CA GLY A 38 8.90 -0.10 -13.10
C GLY A 38 8.63 -0.69 -14.50
N ASP A 39 8.15 -1.93 -14.57
CA ASP A 39 7.82 -2.63 -15.82
C ASP A 39 6.55 -2.09 -16.48
N LYS A 40 5.61 -1.58 -15.69
CA LYS A 40 4.39 -0.91 -16.14
C LYS A 40 4.29 0.43 -15.45
N PHE A 41 4.11 1.50 -16.23
CA PHE A 41 3.79 2.82 -15.72
C PHE A 41 2.93 3.59 -16.73
N PRO A 42 1.96 4.40 -16.27
CA PRO A 42 1.10 5.19 -17.14
C PRO A 42 1.93 6.21 -17.93
N GLY A 43 1.60 6.40 -19.20
CA GLY A 43 2.37 7.23 -20.13
C GLY A 43 3.49 6.51 -20.89
N ALA A 44 3.83 5.24 -20.58
CA ALA A 44 4.85 4.47 -21.31
C ALA A 44 4.50 4.25 -22.80
N SER A 45 3.21 4.18 -23.14
CA SER A 45 2.74 3.93 -24.51
C SER A 45 2.40 5.20 -25.29
N VAL A 46 2.52 6.39 -24.69
CA VAL A 46 2.08 7.66 -25.29
C VAL A 46 3.27 8.31 -26.00
N GLY A 47 3.22 8.40 -27.33
CA GLY A 47 4.27 9.03 -28.14
C GLY A 47 4.30 10.56 -28.10
N ASN A 48 3.41 11.18 -27.31
CA ASN A 48 3.28 12.62 -27.15
C ASN A 48 3.69 13.03 -25.73
N ASP A 49 4.79 13.76 -25.60
CA ASP A 49 5.40 14.06 -24.30
C ASP A 49 4.42 14.73 -23.32
N LYS A 50 3.55 15.62 -23.80
CA LYS A 50 2.62 16.39 -22.94
C LYS A 50 1.59 15.52 -22.23
N GLU A 51 0.94 14.60 -22.93
CA GLU A 51 -0.06 13.70 -22.33
C GLU A 51 0.60 12.69 -21.40
N ALA A 52 1.79 12.20 -21.74
CA ALA A 52 2.56 11.32 -20.86
C ALA A 52 2.90 12.03 -19.53
N GLN A 53 3.32 13.30 -19.58
CA GLN A 53 3.62 14.08 -18.38
C GLN A 53 2.39 14.25 -17.47
N GLU A 54 1.22 14.56 -18.03
CA GLU A 54 -0.01 14.74 -17.24
C GLU A 54 -0.40 13.47 -16.48
N LYS A 55 -0.31 12.31 -17.15
CA LYS A 55 -0.61 11.01 -16.53
C LYS A 55 0.37 10.67 -15.41
N LEU A 56 1.66 10.94 -15.61
CA LEU A 56 2.71 10.70 -14.60
C LEU A 56 2.53 11.60 -13.37
N VAL A 57 2.15 12.87 -13.56
CA VAL A 57 1.89 13.80 -12.45
C VAL A 57 0.67 13.35 -11.63
N ILE A 58 -0.42 12.94 -12.28
CA ILE A 58 -1.60 12.43 -11.55
C ILE A 58 -1.26 11.15 -10.80
N THR A 59 -0.46 10.28 -11.42
CA THR A 59 0.02 9.04 -10.80
C THR A 59 0.89 9.31 -9.57
N SER A 60 1.79 10.29 -9.63
CA SER A 60 2.63 10.65 -8.48
C SER A 60 1.81 11.19 -7.32
N VAL A 61 0.81 12.03 -7.58
CA VAL A 61 -0.12 12.52 -6.55
C VAL A 61 -0.90 11.38 -5.91
N TYR A 62 -1.39 10.43 -6.71
CA TYR A 62 -2.02 9.21 -6.21
C TYR A 62 -1.07 8.41 -5.32
N LEU A 63 0.16 8.14 -5.76
CA LEU A 63 1.13 7.39 -4.97
C LEU A 63 1.48 8.08 -3.64
N LEU A 64 1.61 9.40 -3.63
CA LEU A 64 1.84 10.16 -2.40
C LEU A 64 0.73 9.96 -1.36
N PHE A 65 -0.53 10.05 -1.79
CA PHE A 65 -1.68 9.87 -0.90
C PHE A 65 -1.80 8.41 -0.44
N GLY A 66 -1.59 7.46 -1.34
CA GLY A 66 -1.62 6.03 -1.02
C GLY A 66 -0.50 5.62 -0.06
N MET A 67 0.72 6.18 -0.19
CA MET A 67 1.82 5.95 0.74
C MET A 67 1.52 6.50 2.13
N ALA A 68 0.89 7.67 2.24
CA ALA A 68 0.48 8.22 3.53
C ALA A 68 -0.55 7.31 4.24
N LEU A 69 -1.53 6.81 3.48
CA LEU A 69 -2.51 5.88 3.99
C LEU A 69 -1.87 4.53 4.36
N LEU A 70 -0.88 4.04 3.59
CA LEU A 70 -0.13 2.82 3.93
C LEU A 70 0.64 3.00 5.24
N ALA A 71 1.33 4.13 5.41
CA ALA A 71 2.04 4.45 6.64
C ALA A 71 1.09 4.47 7.85
N MET A 72 -0.10 5.06 7.71
CA MET A 72 -1.12 5.03 8.75
C MET A 72 -1.56 3.60 9.08
N CYS A 73 -1.80 2.76 8.07
CA CYS A 73 -2.16 1.36 8.28
C CYS A 73 -1.03 0.57 8.96
N PHE A 74 0.23 0.81 8.59
CA PHE A 74 1.38 0.18 9.24
C PHE A 74 1.53 0.62 10.70
N ASN A 75 1.33 1.91 10.99
CA ASN A 75 1.37 2.41 12.37
C ASN A 75 0.31 1.72 13.24
N LEU A 76 -0.91 1.56 12.72
CA LEU A 76 -1.98 0.86 13.46
C LEU A 76 -1.65 -0.63 13.66
N ALA A 77 -1.14 -1.30 12.63
CA ALA A 77 -0.74 -2.70 12.73
C ALA A 77 0.40 -2.89 13.75
N GLN A 78 1.37 -1.98 13.76
CA GLN A 78 2.46 -1.96 14.73
C GLN A 78 1.92 -1.78 16.15
N GLU A 79 1.01 -0.84 16.37
CA GLU A 79 0.39 -0.59 17.67
C GLU A 79 -0.34 -1.84 18.18
N GLU A 80 -1.12 -2.52 17.34
CA GLU A 80 -1.80 -3.75 17.73
C GLU A 80 -0.82 -4.89 18.07
N VAL A 81 0.26 -5.05 17.28
CA VAL A 81 1.31 -6.04 17.56
C VAL A 81 1.98 -5.75 18.90
N VAL A 82 2.36 -4.49 19.15
CA VAL A 82 2.98 -4.08 20.43
C VAL A 82 2.05 -4.32 21.60
N ASN A 83 0.75 -4.06 21.44
CA ASN A 83 -0.25 -4.31 22.47
C ASN A 83 -0.40 -5.81 22.78
N LYS A 84 -0.44 -6.68 21.75
CA LYS A 84 -0.49 -8.14 21.96
C LYS A 84 0.79 -8.68 22.59
N VAL A 85 1.96 -8.19 22.17
CA VAL A 85 3.26 -8.60 22.73
C VAL A 85 3.36 -8.20 24.20
N SER A 86 2.94 -6.97 24.55
CA SER A 86 2.95 -6.50 25.94
C SER A 86 2.00 -7.29 26.83
N TRP A 87 0.82 -7.67 26.31
CA TRP A 87 -0.10 -8.57 27.00
C TRP A 87 0.50 -9.97 27.22
N LEU A 88 1.15 -10.54 26.21
CA LEU A 88 1.83 -11.83 26.33
C LEU A 88 2.97 -11.77 27.35
N ALA A 89 3.82 -10.74 27.29
CA ALA A 89 4.94 -10.58 28.22
C ALA A 89 4.48 -10.50 29.68
N ASN A 90 3.42 -9.72 29.96
CA ASN A 90 2.86 -9.63 31.31
C ASN A 90 2.21 -10.94 31.76
N LYS A 91 1.58 -11.69 30.84
CA LYS A 91 0.97 -12.99 31.14
C LYS A 91 2.01 -14.06 31.49
N PHE A 92 3.17 -14.06 30.82
CA PHE A 92 4.27 -14.96 31.18
C PHE A 92 4.85 -14.61 32.55
N ARG A 93 5.06 -13.32 32.82
CA ARG A 93 5.61 -12.89 34.12
C ARG A 93 4.71 -13.26 35.29
N SER A 94 3.39 -13.10 35.16
CA SER A 94 2.44 -13.49 36.21
C SER A 94 2.42 -15.00 36.48
N ARG A 95 2.82 -15.85 35.51
CA ARG A 95 2.85 -17.29 35.69
C ARG A 95 4.11 -17.79 36.38
N GLU A 96 5.23 -17.07 36.23
CA GLU A 96 6.43 -17.32 37.04
C GLU A 96 6.20 -16.98 38.51
N ASP A 97 5.50 -15.89 38.80
CA ASP A 97 5.20 -15.50 40.19
C ASP A 97 4.28 -16.54 40.89
N ASP A 98 3.31 -17.14 40.19
CA ASP A 98 2.41 -18.18 40.73
C ASP A 98 3.07 -19.56 40.95
N ASP A 99 4.18 -19.88 40.27
CA ASP A 99 4.88 -21.18 40.38
C ASP A 99 5.86 -21.23 41.58
N PHE A 100 6.14 -20.08 42.23
CA PHE A 100 7.09 -19.96 43.35
C PHE A 100 6.44 -19.76 44.74
N ASP A 101 5.12 -19.58 44.81
CA ASP A 101 4.30 -19.59 46.05
C ASP A 101 3.70 -20.98 46.34
#